data_AF-A0A950JRS9-F1
#
_entry.id   AF-A0A950JRS9-F1
#
_cell.length_a   1.000
_cell.length_b   1.000
_cell.length_c   1.000
_cell.angle_alpha   90.00
_cell.angle_beta   90.00
_cell.angle_gamma   90.00
#
_symmetry.space_group_name_H-M   'P 1'
#
loop_
_entity.id
_entity.type
_entity.pdbx_description
1 polymer ?
#
loop_
_entity_poly.entity_id
_entity_poly.type
_entity_poly.pdbx_seq_one_letter_code
_entity_poly.pdbx_strand_id
1 'polypeptide(L)'
;MFEFELPNPLHPAIVHFPIVLTLLGTVLALLSIITRRLWLPQYAALILVLATIGAQVAVITGDAQDQLFSTLTTEQKNLVETHSDMGENGRTALIVAAALALIALALHRFGATRRVFALLTTLAGCVACFFVLRAAQLGGHLVFQHGIGGQREPAAAASPSPAESPAVSPNAQ
;
A
#
# COMPACT_ATOMS: atom_id res chain seq x y z
N MET A 1 -24.78 3.14 -9.64
CA MET A 1 -23.40 2.62 -9.51
C MET A 1 -22.58 3.79 -8.99
N PHE A 2 -22.05 3.70 -7.77
CA PHE A 2 -21.31 4.81 -7.16
C PHE A 2 -19.88 4.78 -7.71
N GLU A 3 -19.59 5.63 -8.70
CA GLU A 3 -18.23 5.92 -9.13
C GLU A 3 -17.57 6.79 -8.05
N PHE A 4 -16.76 6.15 -7.20
CA PHE A 4 -15.90 6.86 -6.25
C PHE A 4 -14.64 7.32 -6.99
N GLU A 5 -14.74 8.40 -7.76
CA GLU A 5 -13.56 9.13 -8.21
C GLU A 5 -13.02 9.97 -7.05
N LEU A 6 -12.01 9.46 -6.36
CA LEU A 6 -11.30 10.19 -5.30
C LEU A 6 -10.35 11.23 -5.93
N PRO A 7 -10.49 12.53 -5.62
CA PRO A 7 -9.56 13.55 -6.10
C PRO A 7 -8.13 13.29 -5.62
N ASN A 8 -7.13 13.44 -6.50
CA ASN A 8 -5.72 13.51 -6.09
C ASN A 8 -5.54 14.77 -5.21
N PRO A 9 -5.00 14.68 -3.98
CA PRO A 9 -4.05 13.68 -3.45
C PRO A 9 -4.62 12.62 -2.49
N LEU A 10 -5.95 12.47 -2.39
CA LEU A 10 -6.57 11.53 -1.44
C LEU A 10 -6.39 10.06 -1.85
N HIS A 11 -6.31 9.79 -3.15
CA HIS A 11 -6.19 8.44 -3.69
C HIS A 11 -4.91 7.72 -3.21
N PRO A 12 -3.70 8.31 -3.27
CA PRO A 12 -2.50 7.75 -2.63
C PRO A 12 -2.64 7.56 -1.11
N ALA A 13 -3.28 8.49 -0.40
CA ALA A 13 -3.40 8.41 1.05
C ALA A 13 -4.22 7.18 1.50
N ILE A 14 -5.28 6.85 0.76
CA ILE A 14 -6.16 5.71 1.05
C ILE A 14 -5.46 4.36 0.79
N VAL A 15 -4.63 4.27 -0.25
CA VAL A 15 -3.87 3.04 -0.57
C VAL A 15 -2.59 2.87 0.26
N HIS A 16 -2.08 3.94 0.88
CA HIS A 16 -0.96 3.87 1.84
C HIS A 16 -1.42 3.61 3.28
N PHE A 17 -2.69 3.87 3.59
CA PHE A 17 -3.26 3.63 4.91
C PHE A 17 -3.10 2.18 5.42
N PRO A 18 -3.27 1.13 4.59
CA PRO A 18 -3.03 -0.25 5.00
C PRO A 18 -1.59 -0.49 5.44
N ILE A 19 -0.60 0.18 4.82
CA ILE A 19 0.82 0.05 5.18
C ILE A 19 1.02 0.46 6.63
N VAL A 20 0.65 1.70 6.95
CA VAL A 20 0.86 2.26 8.30
C VAL A 20 0.10 1.47 9.35
N LEU A 21 -1.16 1.10 9.08
CA LEU A 21 -1.94 0.30 10.01
C LEU A 21 -1.37 -1.10 10.21
N THR A 22 -0.86 -1.76 9.17
CA THR A 22 -0.25 -3.09 9.29
C THR A 22 0.97 -3.05 10.20
N LEU A 23 1.86 -2.07 9.99
CA LEU A 23 3.05 -1.90 10.83
C LEU A 23 2.65 -1.59 12.28
N LEU A 24 1.74 -0.62 12.49
CA LEU A 24 1.30 -0.22 13.81
C LEU A 24 0.61 -1.38 14.55
N GLY A 25 -0.31 -2.09 13.89
CA GLY A 25 -1.02 -3.24 14.46
C GLY A 25 -0.08 -4.37 14.86
N THR A 26 0.93 -4.65 14.03
CA THR A 26 1.97 -5.65 14.31
C THR A 26 2.83 -5.25 15.52
N VAL A 27 3.24 -3.99 15.61
CA VAL A 27 3.99 -3.47 16.76
C VAL A 27 3.15 -3.55 18.04
N LEU A 28 1.86 -3.20 17.99
CA LEU A 28 0.96 -3.32 19.14
C LEU A 28 0.78 -4.77 19.57
N ALA A 29 0.68 -5.71 18.63
CA ALA A 29 0.62 -7.14 18.92
C ALA A 29 1.89 -7.61 19.65
N LEU A 30 3.08 -7.20 19.17
CA LEU A 30 4.35 -7.50 19.81
C LEU A 30 4.44 -6.90 21.23
N LEU A 31 4.08 -5.63 21.38
CA LEU A 31 4.08 -4.94 22.68
C LEU A 31 3.11 -5.59 23.68
N SER A 32 2.01 -6.19 23.19
CA SER A 32 1.04 -6.89 24.03
C SER A 32 1.62 -8.13 24.71
N ILE A 33 2.63 -8.75 24.10
CA ILE A 33 3.38 -9.89 24.66
C ILE A 33 4.33 -9.41 25.76
N ILE A 34 5.04 -8.31 25.51
CA ILE A 34 6.10 -7.79 26.39
C ILE A 34 5.53 -7.13 27.65
N THR A 35 4.59 -6.20 27.47
CA THR A 35 4.18 -5.27 28.54
C THR A 35 2.99 -5.76 29.39
N ARG A 36 2.36 -6.89 29.01
CA ARG A 36 1.17 -7.48 29.66
C ARG A 36 -0.02 -6.54 29.85
N ARG A 37 -0.03 -5.37 29.20
CA ARG A 37 -1.14 -4.41 29.30
C ARG A 37 -2.40 -4.96 28.64
N LEU A 38 -3.55 -4.80 29.30
CA LEU A 38 -4.83 -5.36 28.84
C LEU A 38 -5.44 -4.62 27.65
N TRP A 39 -5.06 -3.35 27.45
CA TRP A 39 -5.57 -2.55 26.33
C TRP A 39 -4.85 -2.83 25.01
N LEU A 40 -3.58 -3.23 25.03
CA LEU A 40 -2.81 -3.44 23.79
C LEU A 40 -3.41 -4.45 22.81
N PRO A 41 -3.92 -5.62 23.23
CA PRO A 41 -4.60 -6.54 22.32
C PRO A 41 -5.86 -5.96 21.67
N GLN A 42 -6.58 -5.09 22.39
CA GLN A 42 -7.78 -4.43 21.85
C GLN A 42 -7.41 -3.51 20.69
N TYR A 43 -6.39 -2.67 20.88
CA TYR A 43 -5.90 -1.79 19.82
C TYR A 43 -5.21 -2.56 18.70
N ALA A 44 -4.44 -3.61 18.99
CA ALA A 44 -3.84 -4.46 17.97
C ALA A 44 -4.91 -5.08 17.07
N ALA A 45 -5.96 -5.67 17.65
CA ALA A 45 -7.07 -6.25 16.89
C ALA A 45 -7.83 -5.19 16.08
N LEU A 46 -8.17 -4.04 16.68
CA LEU A 46 -8.85 -2.95 15.99
C LEU A 46 -8.05 -2.46 14.78
N ILE A 47 -6.77 -2.16 14.98
CA ILE A 47 -5.88 -1.62 13.94
C ILE A 47 -5.66 -2.64 12.82
N LEU A 48 -5.46 -3.92 13.15
CA LEU A 48 -5.31 -4.97 12.14
C LEU A 48 -6.59 -5.20 11.34
N VAL A 49 -7.77 -5.12 11.97
CA VAL A 49 -9.06 -5.18 11.25
C VAL A 49 -9.21 -4.00 10.29
N LEU A 50 -8.87 -2.78 10.73
CA LEU A 50 -8.88 -1.60 9.86
C LEU A 50 -7.88 -1.73 8.70
N ALA A 51 -6.69 -2.30 8.97
CA ALA A 51 -5.69 -2.57 7.94
C ALA A 51 -6.24 -3.54 6.89
N THR A 52 -6.91 -4.62 7.32
CA THR A 52 -7.55 -5.60 6.44
C THR A 52 -8.62 -4.97 5.56
N ILE A 53 -9.50 -4.14 6.13
CA ILE A 53 -10.54 -3.43 5.37
C ILE A 53 -9.88 -2.51 4.32
N GLY A 54 -8.87 -1.74 4.73
CA GLY A 54 -8.13 -0.88 3.80
C GLY A 54 -7.45 -1.65 2.68
N ALA A 55 -6.79 -2.77 3.00
CA ALA A 55 -6.14 -3.62 2.01
C ALA A 55 -7.15 -4.26 1.04
N GLN A 56 -8.32 -4.67 1.55
CA GLN A 56 -9.39 -5.20 0.73
C GLN A 56 -9.94 -4.16 -0.25
N VAL A 57 -10.14 -2.92 0.20
CA VAL A 57 -10.54 -1.81 -0.68
C VAL A 57 -9.45 -1.55 -1.72
N ALA A 58 -8.17 -1.51 -1.31
CA ALA A 58 -7.05 -1.27 -2.20
C ALA A 58 -6.98 -2.30 -3.34
N VAL A 59 -7.13 -3.59 -3.05
CA VAL A 59 -7.13 -4.62 -4.10
C VAL A 59 -8.31 -4.46 -5.05
N ILE A 60 -9.53 -4.26 -4.53
CA ILE A 60 -10.72 -4.06 -5.38
C ILE A 60 -10.55 -2.85 -6.31
N THR A 61 -9.97 -1.76 -5.80
CA THR A 61 -9.72 -0.57 -6.62
C THR A 61 -8.57 -0.74 -7.62
N GLY A 62 -7.66 -1.68 -7.37
CA GLY A 62 -6.57 -2.03 -8.28
C GLY A 62 -7.08 -2.84 -9.47
N ASP A 63 -7.87 -3.88 -9.22
CA ASP A 63 -8.45 -4.77 -10.26
C ASP A 63 -9.38 -4.01 -11.21
N ALA A 64 -10.06 -2.97 -10.72
CA ALA A 64 -10.92 -2.12 -11.55
C ALA A 64 -10.17 -1.37 -12.67
N GLN A 65 -8.83 -1.35 -12.65
CA GLN A 65 -7.98 -0.66 -13.64
C GLN A 65 -7.49 -1.55 -14.78
N ASP A 66 -8.02 -2.77 -14.92
CA ASP A 66 -7.58 -3.80 -15.89
C ASP A 66 -7.53 -3.35 -17.37
N GLN A 67 -8.34 -2.36 -17.77
CA GLN A 67 -8.39 -1.90 -19.16
C GLN A 67 -7.13 -1.13 -19.61
N LEU A 68 -6.31 -0.65 -18.67
CA LEU A 68 -5.05 0.04 -18.94
C LEU A 68 -3.94 -0.92 -19.43
N PHE A 69 -4.15 -2.24 -19.32
CA PHE A 69 -3.12 -3.23 -19.63
C PHE A 69 -2.98 -3.57 -21.11
N SER A 70 -3.92 -3.16 -21.97
CA SER A 70 -3.86 -3.47 -23.41
C SER A 70 -2.63 -2.85 -24.11
N THR A 71 -2.13 -1.73 -23.60
CA THR A 71 -1.02 -0.96 -24.19
C THR A 71 0.35 -1.22 -23.55
N LEU A 72 0.44 -2.05 -22.51
CA LEU A 72 1.69 -2.31 -21.78
C LEU A 72 2.58 -3.36 -22.48
N THR A 73 3.91 -3.19 -22.35
CA THR A 73 4.88 -4.22 -22.75
C THR A 73 4.78 -5.46 -21.86
N THR A 74 5.31 -6.60 -22.32
CA THR A 74 5.31 -7.84 -21.53
C THR A 74 6.00 -7.68 -20.16
N GLU A 75 7.10 -6.93 -20.11
CA GLU A 75 7.83 -6.64 -18.86
C GLU A 75 6.98 -5.81 -17.90
N GLN A 76 6.32 -4.76 -18.40
CA GLN A 76 5.44 -3.91 -17.61
C GLN A 76 4.23 -4.68 -17.07
N LYS A 77 3.65 -5.57 -17.87
CA LYS A 77 2.55 -6.45 -17.44
C LYS A 77 2.96 -7.35 -16.28
N ASN A 78 4.12 -8.01 -16.40
CA ASN A 78 4.64 -8.87 -15.33
C ASN A 78 4.89 -8.08 -14.04
N LEU A 79 5.40 -6.85 -14.15
CA LEU A 79 5.63 -5.98 -12.99
C LEU A 79 4.30 -5.59 -12.31
N VAL A 80 3.25 -5.28 -13.08
CA VAL A 80 1.91 -5.00 -12.53
C VAL A 80 1.30 -6.25 -11.89
N GLU A 81 1.37 -7.39 -12.55
CA GLU A 81 0.88 -8.67 -12.02
C GLU A 81 1.58 -9.00 -10.69
N THR A 82 2.92 -8.89 -10.63
CA THR A 82 3.69 -9.08 -9.40
C THR A 82 3.30 -8.08 -8.30
N HIS A 83 3.02 -6.82 -8.65
CA HIS A 83 2.52 -5.83 -7.69
C HIS A 83 1.15 -6.23 -7.13
N SER A 84 0.23 -6.64 -8.00
CA SER A 84 -1.12 -7.09 -7.63
C SER A 84 -1.06 -8.32 -6.72
N ASP A 85 -0.29 -9.34 -7.11
CA ASP A 85 -0.08 -10.56 -6.33
C ASP A 85 0.45 -10.27 -4.92
N MET A 86 1.38 -9.31 -4.78
CA MET A 86 1.89 -8.90 -3.47
C MET A 86 0.81 -8.19 -2.64
N GLY A 87 -0.06 -7.41 -3.28
CA GLY A 87 -1.24 -6.80 -2.64
C GLY A 87 -2.25 -7.83 -2.16
N GLU A 88 -2.59 -8.81 -2.99
CA GLU A 88 -3.50 -9.92 -2.69
C GLU A 88 -2.98 -10.80 -1.54
N ASN A 89 -1.70 -11.16 -1.60
CA ASN A 89 -1.04 -11.94 -0.56
C ASN A 89 -0.97 -11.15 0.75
N GLY A 90 -0.69 -9.84 0.68
CA GLY A 90 -0.70 -8.95 1.83
C GLY A 90 -2.07 -8.85 2.49
N ARG A 91 -3.14 -8.69 1.69
CA ARG A 91 -4.53 -8.73 2.14
C ARG A 91 -4.86 -10.05 2.84
N THR A 92 -4.47 -11.18 2.25
CA THR A 92 -4.72 -12.50 2.81
C THR A 92 -3.98 -12.70 4.14
N ALA A 93 -2.71 -12.31 4.21
CA ALA A 93 -1.94 -12.34 5.45
C ALA A 93 -2.55 -11.44 6.54
N LEU A 94 -3.09 -10.27 6.16
CA LEU A 94 -3.80 -9.38 7.07
C LEU A 94 -5.10 -9.98 7.62
N ILE A 95 -5.89 -10.67 6.79
CA ILE A 95 -7.08 -11.41 7.24
C ILE A 95 -6.70 -12.42 8.33
N VAL A 96 -5.65 -13.20 8.08
CA VAL A 96 -5.15 -14.19 9.06
C VAL A 96 -4.67 -13.50 10.34
N ALA A 97 -3.87 -12.43 10.23
CA ALA A 97 -3.37 -11.68 11.38
C ALA A 97 -4.52 -11.07 12.20
N ALA A 98 -5.52 -10.47 11.55
CA ALA A 98 -6.69 -9.89 12.21
C ALA A 98 -7.54 -10.98 12.91
N ALA A 99 -7.76 -12.13 12.27
CA ALA A 99 -8.47 -13.25 12.89
C ALA A 99 -7.75 -13.75 14.15
N LEU A 100 -6.42 -13.95 14.08
CA LEU A 100 -5.61 -14.33 15.22
C LEU A 100 -5.65 -13.28 16.35
N ALA A 101 -5.63 -11.99 16.00
CA ALA A 101 -5.74 -10.89 16.96
C ALA A 101 -7.09 -10.89 17.70
N LEU A 102 -8.18 -11.13 16.97
CA LEU A 102 -9.52 -11.26 17.54
C LEU A 102 -9.64 -12.48 18.46
N ILE A 103 -9.03 -13.62 18.10
CA ILE A 103 -8.97 -14.80 18.96
C ILE A 103 -8.15 -14.50 20.23
N ALA A 104 -6.99 -13.84 20.09
CA ALA A 104 -6.17 -13.44 21.23
C ALA A 104 -6.94 -12.51 22.20
N LEU A 105 -7.77 -11.63 21.65
CA LEU A 105 -8.63 -10.73 22.42
C LEU A 105 -9.79 -11.48 23.11
N ALA A 106 -10.45 -12.40 22.42
CA ALA A 106 -11.51 -13.23 23.00
C ALA A 106 -10.99 -14.07 24.17
N LEU A 107 -9.77 -14.59 24.05
CA LEU A 107 -9.10 -15.40 25.07
C LEU A 107 -8.43 -14.58 26.17
N HIS A 108 -8.79 -13.31 26.38
CA HIS A 108 -8.17 -12.43 27.38
C HIS A 108 -8.11 -13.00 28.80
N ARG A 109 -9.02 -13.92 29.15
CA ARG A 109 -9.10 -14.59 30.46
C ARG A 109 -8.11 -15.77 30.61
N PHE A 110 -7.56 -16.30 29.52
CA PHE A 110 -6.67 -17.45 29.50
C PHE A 110 -5.23 -17.04 29.16
N GLY A 111 -4.48 -16.60 30.17
CA GLY A 111 -3.20 -15.89 29.98
C GLY A 111 -2.13 -16.61 29.15
N ALA A 112 -2.00 -17.94 29.27
CA ALA A 112 -1.04 -18.71 28.48
C ALA A 112 -1.46 -18.83 27.01
N THR A 113 -2.70 -19.26 26.76
CA THR A 113 -3.27 -19.41 25.42
C THR A 113 -3.30 -18.08 24.67
N ARG A 114 -3.69 -16.99 25.35
CA ARG A 114 -3.64 -15.63 24.78
C ARG A 114 -2.24 -15.29 24.26
N ARG A 115 -1.17 -15.63 24.97
CA ARG A 115 0.20 -15.30 24.54
C ARG A 115 0.59 -16.06 23.28
N VAL A 116 0.16 -17.32 23.15
CA VAL A 116 0.37 -18.09 21.92
C VAL A 116 -0.29 -17.38 20.75
N PHE A 117 -1.57 -17.00 20.87
CA PHE A 117 -2.26 -16.29 19.80
C PHE A 117 -1.69 -14.89 19.54
N ALA A 118 -1.22 -14.16 20.55
CA ALA A 118 -0.53 -12.88 20.36
C ALA A 118 0.80 -13.05 19.60
N LEU A 119 1.55 -14.13 19.88
CA LEU A 119 2.75 -14.48 19.13
C LEU A 119 2.41 -14.83 17.67
N LEU A 120 1.42 -15.69 17.44
CA LEU A 120 0.96 -16.04 16.10
C LEU A 120 0.47 -14.80 15.33
N THR A 121 -0.27 -13.91 15.99
CA THR A 121 -0.70 -12.61 15.43
C THR A 121 0.51 -11.79 15.01
N THR A 122 1.55 -11.71 15.85
CA THR A 122 2.77 -10.95 15.55
C THR A 122 3.51 -11.55 14.35
N LEU A 123 3.65 -12.87 14.29
CA LEU A 123 4.29 -13.55 13.16
C LEU A 123 3.51 -13.35 11.85
N ALA A 124 2.19 -13.53 11.89
CA ALA A 124 1.32 -13.26 10.74
C ALA A 124 1.38 -11.77 10.33
N GLY A 125 1.42 -10.85 11.29
CA GLY A 125 1.61 -9.42 11.08
C GLY A 125 2.95 -9.10 10.39
N CYS A 126 4.05 -9.75 10.78
CA CYS A 126 5.34 -9.60 10.09
C CYS A 126 5.29 -10.08 8.63
N VAL A 127 4.60 -11.19 8.37
CA VAL A 127 4.37 -11.68 7.00
C VAL A 127 3.53 -10.68 6.20
N ALA A 128 2.47 -10.14 6.80
CA ALA A 128 1.67 -9.08 6.18
C ALA A 128 2.49 -7.81 5.89
N CYS A 129 3.32 -7.35 6.84
CA CYS A 129 4.24 -6.23 6.65
C CYS A 129 5.17 -6.47 5.46
N PHE A 130 5.73 -7.68 5.32
CA PHE A 130 6.59 -8.02 4.18
C PHE A 130 5.84 -7.81 2.86
N PHE A 131 4.67 -8.44 2.68
CA PHE A 131 3.90 -8.33 1.45
C PHE A 131 3.48 -6.89 1.13
N VAL A 132 2.95 -6.17 2.12
CA VAL A 132 2.49 -4.80 1.95
C VAL A 132 3.63 -3.84 1.60
N LEU A 133 4.82 -4.01 2.19
CA LEU A 133 6.01 -3.23 1.82
C LEU A 133 6.52 -3.59 0.43
N ARG A 134 6.48 -4.87 0.03
CA ARG A 134 6.85 -5.30 -1.34
C ARG A 134 5.88 -4.74 -2.37
N ALA A 135 4.59 -4.78 -2.11
CA ALA A 135 3.58 -4.14 -2.95
C ALA A 135 3.85 -2.63 -3.08
N ALA A 136 4.12 -1.94 -1.98
CA ALA A 136 4.44 -0.52 -1.99
C ALA A 136 5.70 -0.19 -2.81
N GLN A 137 6.77 -0.98 -2.68
CA GLN A 137 7.98 -0.83 -3.49
C GLN A 137 7.66 -0.98 -4.98
N LEU A 138 7.03 -2.08 -5.38
CA LEU A 138 6.67 -2.34 -6.79
C LEU A 138 5.73 -1.27 -7.35
N GLY A 139 4.76 -0.81 -6.57
CA GLY A 139 3.88 0.30 -6.94
C GLY A 139 4.65 1.59 -7.21
N GLY A 140 5.66 1.89 -6.38
CA GLY A 140 6.59 3.00 -6.63
C GLY A 140 7.35 2.84 -7.94
N HIS A 141 7.83 1.64 -8.28
CA HIS A 141 8.49 1.37 -9.56
C HIS A 141 7.56 1.55 -10.76
N LEU A 142 6.29 1.15 -10.64
CA LEU A 142 5.28 1.37 -11.68
C LEU A 142 5.05 2.85 -11.98
N VAL A 143 4.88 3.67 -10.93
CA VAL A 143 4.59 5.09 -11.09
C VAL A 143 5.84 5.89 -11.49
N PHE A 144 6.95 5.75 -10.77
CA PHE A 144 8.09 6.64 -10.94
C PHE A 144 8.99 6.29 -12.12
N GLN A 145 9.10 4.99 -12.47
CA GLN A 145 9.98 4.55 -13.56
C GLN A 145 9.21 4.31 -14.86
N HIS A 146 7.99 3.79 -14.76
CA HIS A 146 7.20 3.39 -15.94
C HIS A 146 6.02 4.34 -16.23
N GLY A 147 5.69 5.26 -15.31
CA GLY A 147 4.57 6.19 -15.48
C GLY A 147 3.18 5.54 -15.44
N ILE A 148 3.09 4.31 -14.94
CA ILE A 148 1.84 3.52 -14.89
C ILE A 148 1.11 3.82 -13.59
N GLY A 149 -0.20 4.08 -13.65
CA GLY A 149 -1.05 4.31 -12.47
C GLY A 149 -1.03 5.73 -11.91
N GLY A 150 -0.31 6.67 -12.54
CA GLY A 150 -0.38 8.10 -12.23
C GLY A 150 -0.81 8.88 -13.46
N GLN A 151 -1.85 9.70 -13.35
CA GLN A 151 -2.10 10.73 -14.36
C GLN A 151 -0.98 11.77 -14.27
N ARG A 152 0.12 11.55 -14.99
CA ARG A 152 0.90 12.68 -15.48
C ARG A 152 0.01 13.33 -16.52
N GLU A 153 -0.47 14.55 -16.23
CA GLU A 153 -0.74 15.47 -17.34
C GLU A 153 0.47 15.39 -18.27
N PRO A 154 0.29 15.16 -19.58
CA PRO A 154 1.38 15.28 -20.52
C PRO A 154 1.95 16.68 -20.28
N ALA A 155 3.24 16.74 -19.92
CA ALA A 155 3.91 17.98 -19.56
C ALA A 155 3.42 19.10 -20.50
N ALA A 156 2.56 19.96 -19.98
CA ALA A 156 1.98 21.04 -20.74
C ALA A 156 3.16 21.85 -21.27
N ALA A 157 3.36 21.78 -22.59
CA ALA A 157 4.33 22.53 -23.36
C ALA A 157 5.65 22.76 -22.63
N ALA A 158 6.64 21.89 -22.86
CA ALA A 158 8.00 22.37 -22.99
C ALA A 158 7.94 23.53 -24.00
N SER A 159 7.85 24.74 -23.48
CA SER A 159 7.71 25.96 -24.25
C SER A 159 8.90 25.97 -25.20
N PRO A 160 8.73 26.21 -26.51
CA PRO A 160 9.87 26.36 -27.38
C PRO A 160 10.76 27.44 -26.77
N SER A 161 12.01 27.07 -26.49
CA SER A 161 13.05 28.01 -26.08
C SER A 161 12.96 29.24 -26.98
N PRO A 162 12.93 30.48 -26.46
CA PRO A 162 12.86 31.66 -27.29
C PRO A 162 14.00 31.60 -28.30
N ALA A 163 13.63 31.78 -29.56
CA ALA A 163 14.49 31.76 -30.72
C ALA A 163 15.88 32.35 -30.43
N GLU A 164 16.90 31.62 -30.85
CA GLU A 164 18.20 32.18 -31.19
C GLU A 164 17.97 33.28 -32.23
N SER A 165 17.93 34.54 -31.77
CA SER A 165 17.92 35.71 -32.63
C SER A 165 19.25 35.73 -33.37
N PRO A 166 19.28 35.84 -34.72
CA PRO A 166 20.55 35.93 -35.43
C PRO A 166 21.25 37.20 -34.99
N ALA A 167 22.47 37.06 -34.48
CA ALA A 167 23.33 38.18 -34.18
C ALA A 167 23.60 38.94 -35.48
N VAL A 168 23.01 40.13 -35.59
CA VAL A 168 23.41 41.15 -36.56
C VAL A 168 24.84 41.53 -36.20
N SER A 169 25.82 41.11 -37.00
CA SER A 169 27.18 41.63 -36.95
C SER A 169 27.18 43.07 -37.47
N PRO A 170 27.58 44.06 -36.65
CA PRO A 170 27.97 45.36 -37.16
C PRO A 170 29.48 45.33 -37.39
N ASN A 171 29.93 45.22 -38.64
CA ASN A 171 31.20 45.85 -38.97
C ASN A 171 31.26 46.28 -40.43
N ALA A 172 31.20 47.60 -40.58
CA ALA A 172 31.72 48.31 -41.73
C ALA A 172 33.25 48.35 -41.61
N GLN A 173 33.93 47.83 -42.62
CA GLN A 173 35.12 48.40 -43.26
C GLN A 173 35.44 47.59 -44.52
#